data_AF-A0A373A4U6-F1
#
_entry.id   AF-A0A373A4U6-F1
#
_cell.length_a   1.000
_cell.length_b   1.000
_cell.length_c   1.000
_cell.angle_alpha   90.00
_cell.angle_beta   90.00
_cell.angle_gamma   90.00
#
_symmetry.space_group_name_H-M   'P 1'
#
loop_
_entity.id
_entity.type
_entity.pdbx_description
1 polymer ?
#
loop_
_entity_poly.entity_id
_entity_poly.type
_entity_poly.pdbx_seq_one_letter_code
_entity_poly.pdbx_strand_id
1 'polypeptide(L)'
;MARRKFAGDAATPAEDNSGARLPGVTGTVWDGLGKDARQVTDLQDAAGNPIKNLTADARGMVPEFRGPDNDVFRLWVDFGPGRIAIEANDTPDKLQEHAKGTDPHGDRAYADQRLQGYAQLAGGNRAESSGVPWLQVEGDGTGARPVLQVTGKGNGNTAFQVSESGDATVKNLAVHGNVSADGDVRCGNLATQGTVTAKNVGTARVFSGPKPPENPAPGDVWVQYG
;
A
#
# COMPACT_ATOMS: atom_id res chain seq x y z
N MET A 1 7.34 20.15 20.79
CA MET A 1 7.62 19.83 19.37
C MET A 1 9.09 19.37 19.32
N ALA A 2 9.80 19.37 18.19
CA ALA A 2 11.24 19.11 18.21
C ALA A 2 11.99 20.45 18.11
N ARG A 3 12.99 20.68 18.97
CA ARG A 3 13.87 21.86 18.87
C ARG A 3 14.72 21.77 17.62
N ARG A 4 14.81 22.89 16.90
CA ARG A 4 15.62 23.00 15.69
C ARG A 4 17.09 23.27 15.99
N LYS A 5 17.97 22.74 15.14
CA LYS A 5 19.42 22.98 15.18
C LYS A 5 19.78 24.25 14.42
N PHE A 6 20.63 25.07 15.00
CA PHE A 6 21.13 26.31 14.41
C PHE A 6 22.66 26.39 14.53
N ALA A 7 23.28 27.17 13.64
CA ALA A 7 24.71 27.46 13.66
C ALA A 7 25.59 26.19 13.64
N GLY A 8 26.85 26.31 14.08
CA GLY A 8 27.82 25.21 14.03
C GLY A 8 28.43 24.95 12.64
N ASP A 9 28.08 25.77 11.66
CA ASP A 9 28.67 25.77 10.32
C ASP A 9 29.45 27.05 10.03
N ALA A 10 30.12 27.09 8.88
CA ALA A 10 30.90 28.26 8.44
C ALA A 10 30.03 29.46 8.04
N ALA A 11 28.71 29.28 7.92
CA ALA A 11 27.76 30.31 7.46
C ALA A 11 27.24 31.17 8.61
N THR A 12 27.56 30.83 9.86
CA THR A 12 26.99 31.50 11.04
C THR A 12 28.05 32.17 11.92
N PRO A 13 28.66 33.27 11.44
CA PRO A 13 29.64 34.03 12.23
C PRO A 13 29.01 35.11 13.11
N ALA A 14 29.71 35.44 14.19
CA ALA A 14 29.51 36.70 14.89
C ALA A 14 30.38 37.76 14.20
N GLU A 15 29.74 38.75 13.58
CA GLU A 15 30.42 39.80 12.82
C GLU A 15 29.98 41.19 13.23
N ASP A 16 30.87 42.16 13.03
CA ASP A 16 30.51 43.57 13.07
C ASP A 16 30.02 44.11 11.72
N ASN A 17 29.71 45.40 11.70
CA ASN A 17 29.22 46.13 10.53
C ASN A 17 30.26 46.22 9.38
N SER A 18 31.52 45.86 9.63
CA SER A 18 32.57 45.74 8.62
C SER A 18 32.77 44.31 8.11
N GLY A 19 32.05 43.33 8.68
CA GLY A 19 32.26 41.90 8.43
C GLY A 19 33.44 41.32 9.21
N ALA A 20 33.99 42.04 10.19
CA ALA A 20 35.07 41.50 11.02
C ALA A 20 34.49 40.52 12.04
N ARG A 21 35.11 39.34 12.15
CA ARG A 21 34.74 38.32 13.14
C ARG A 21 34.92 38.84 14.56
N LEU A 22 34.02 38.44 15.47
CA LEU A 22 33.98 38.87 16.87
C LEU A 22 34.22 37.70 17.85
N PRO A 23 35.47 37.24 18.05
CA PRO A 23 35.76 36.15 18.98
C PRO A 23 35.35 36.44 20.43
N GLY A 24 34.73 35.45 21.09
CA GLY A 24 34.35 35.53 22.51
C GLY A 24 33.20 36.49 22.84
N VAL A 25 32.65 37.19 21.85
CA VAL A 25 31.52 38.10 22.07
C VAL A 25 30.26 37.31 22.36
N THR A 26 29.49 37.79 23.34
CA THR A 26 28.22 37.19 23.75
C THR A 26 27.06 37.98 23.15
N GLY A 27 26.19 37.28 22.42
CA GLY A 27 25.00 37.83 21.77
C GLY A 27 23.70 37.34 22.39
N THR A 28 22.65 38.15 22.24
CA THR A 28 21.28 37.84 22.66
C THR A 28 20.45 37.35 21.48
N VAL A 29 19.53 36.41 21.71
CA VAL A 29 18.69 35.82 20.66
C VAL A 29 17.27 36.37 20.74
N TRP A 30 16.65 36.61 19.60
CA TRP A 30 15.36 37.28 19.43
C TRP A 30 14.47 36.52 18.45
N ASP A 31 13.15 36.65 18.63
CA ASP A 31 12.12 36.07 17.76
C ASP A 31 11.72 36.97 16.57
N GLY A 32 12.41 38.10 16.39
CA GLY A 32 12.14 39.05 15.31
C GLY A 32 13.20 40.15 15.18
N LEU A 33 13.18 40.83 14.02
CA LEU A 33 14.02 42.00 13.76
C LEU A 33 13.48 43.28 14.44
N GLY A 34 12.18 43.37 14.65
CA GLY A 34 11.50 44.59 15.11
C GLY A 34 11.78 44.95 16.56
N LYS A 35 11.51 46.20 16.92
CA LYS A 35 11.60 46.71 18.31
C LYS A 35 10.73 45.94 19.31
N ASP A 36 9.64 45.34 18.84
CA ASP A 36 8.68 44.58 19.64
C ASP A 36 9.05 43.09 19.74
N ALA A 37 10.16 42.68 19.12
CA ALA A 37 10.65 41.32 19.23
C ALA A 37 11.01 40.99 20.68
N ARG A 38 10.77 39.74 21.05
CA ARG A 38 11.03 39.21 22.38
C ARG A 38 12.34 38.47 22.37
N GLN A 39 13.08 38.61 23.46
CA GLN A 39 14.28 37.82 23.65
C GLN A 39 13.90 36.36 23.87
N VAL A 40 14.50 35.47 23.08
CA VAL A 40 14.37 34.03 23.20
C VAL A 40 15.39 33.56 24.24
N THR A 41 14.90 33.09 25.38
CA THR A 41 15.73 32.57 26.47
C THR A 41 15.64 31.05 26.62
N ASP A 42 14.75 30.41 25.87
CA ASP A 42 14.57 28.97 25.81
C ASP A 42 15.51 28.36 24.76
N LEU A 43 16.81 28.32 25.06
CA LEU A 43 17.83 27.78 24.17
C LEU A 43 18.58 26.65 24.87
N GLN A 44 19.19 25.75 24.07
CA GLN A 44 20.08 24.71 24.57
C GLN A 44 21.39 24.69 23.79
N ASP A 45 22.49 24.34 24.44
CA ASP A 45 23.74 24.02 23.74
C ASP A 45 23.64 22.69 22.97
N ALA A 46 24.72 22.31 22.28
CA ALA A 46 24.79 21.04 21.55
C ALA A 46 24.62 19.80 22.46
N ALA A 47 24.93 19.90 23.75
CA ALA A 47 24.76 18.83 24.74
C ALA A 47 23.35 18.82 25.38
N GLY A 48 22.48 19.78 25.04
CA GLY A 48 21.14 19.92 25.60
C GLY A 48 21.06 20.72 26.89
N ASN A 49 22.15 21.32 27.36
CA ASN A 49 22.12 22.15 28.56
C ASN A 49 21.46 23.50 28.25
N PRO A 50 20.60 24.04 29.14
CA PRO A 50 20.00 25.34 28.94
C PRO A 50 21.04 26.47 28.84
N ILE A 51 20.89 27.33 27.84
CA ILE A 51 21.68 28.57 27.67
C ILE A 51 20.73 29.75 27.47
N LYS A 52 21.19 30.97 27.79
CA LYS A 52 20.39 32.21 27.62
C LYS A 52 20.92 33.14 26.54
N ASN A 53 22.21 33.00 26.22
CA ASN A 53 22.94 33.82 25.29
C ASN A 53 23.85 32.89 24.47
N LEU A 54 24.32 33.39 23.32
CA LEU A 54 25.27 32.69 22.47
C LEU A 54 26.63 33.36 22.59
N THR A 55 27.69 32.60 22.84
CA THR A 55 29.06 33.14 22.87
C THR A 55 29.82 32.62 21.66
N ALA A 56 30.35 33.53 20.85
CA ALA A 56 31.17 33.18 19.70
C ALA A 56 32.48 32.50 20.15
N ASP A 57 32.93 31.51 19.39
CA ASP A 57 34.17 30.79 19.66
C ASP A 57 35.41 31.67 19.43
N ALA A 58 36.61 31.11 19.63
CA ALA A 58 37.88 31.82 19.42
C ALA A 58 38.11 32.32 17.98
N ARG A 59 37.31 31.86 17.01
CA ARG A 59 37.35 32.27 15.60
C ARG A 59 36.21 33.22 15.24
N GLY A 60 35.37 33.61 16.21
CA GLY A 60 34.17 34.41 15.97
C GLY A 60 33.05 33.63 15.29
N MET A 61 33.01 32.30 15.42
CA MET A 61 31.92 31.47 14.91
C MET A 61 30.92 31.17 16.03
N VAL A 62 29.62 31.14 15.70
CA VAL A 62 28.60 30.76 16.67
C VAL A 62 28.58 29.22 16.78
N PRO A 63 28.83 28.64 17.97
CA PRO A 63 28.73 27.20 18.17
C PRO A 63 27.32 26.68 17.87
N GLU A 64 27.21 25.38 17.55
CA GLU A 64 25.91 24.74 17.38
C GLU A 64 25.05 24.88 18.65
N PHE A 65 23.78 25.21 18.46
CA PHE A 65 22.81 25.28 19.53
C PHE A 65 21.42 24.84 19.04
N ARG A 66 20.51 24.60 19.99
CA ARG A 66 19.11 24.29 19.72
C ARG A 66 18.23 25.45 20.13
N GLY A 67 17.30 25.81 19.24
CA GLY A 67 16.33 26.86 19.47
C GLY A 67 15.21 26.47 20.45
N PRO A 68 14.17 27.32 20.56
CA PRO A 68 13.00 27.05 21.39
C PRO A 68 12.18 25.85 20.94
N ASP A 69 11.39 25.27 21.85
CA ASP A 69 10.53 24.11 21.55
C ASP A 69 9.20 24.47 20.88
N ASN A 70 9.27 25.19 19.76
CA ASN A 70 8.11 25.65 18.99
C ASN A 70 8.34 25.68 17.47
N ASP A 71 9.27 24.85 16.98
CA ASP A 71 9.52 24.64 15.54
C ASP A 71 9.89 25.92 14.76
N VAL A 72 10.58 26.86 15.40
CA VAL A 72 11.06 28.09 14.75
C VAL A 72 12.19 27.77 13.77
N PHE A 73 12.09 28.27 12.54
CA PHE A 73 13.09 28.08 11.48
C PHE A 73 14.09 29.24 11.36
N ARG A 74 13.78 30.39 11.96
CA ARG A 74 14.61 31.60 11.88
C ARG A 74 14.65 32.31 13.22
N LEU A 75 15.85 32.60 13.67
CA LEU A 75 16.13 33.40 14.86
C LEU A 75 16.94 34.63 14.47
N TRP A 76 17.00 35.61 15.36
CA TRP A 76 17.81 36.81 15.18
C TRP A 76 18.80 36.93 16.33
N VAL A 77 20.08 37.10 16.03
CA VAL A 77 21.12 37.21 17.06
C VAL A 77 21.77 38.58 16.99
N ASP A 78 21.89 39.23 18.15
CA ASP A 78 22.49 40.54 18.31
C ASP A 78 23.80 40.43 19.07
N PHE A 79 24.92 40.66 18.37
CA PHE A 79 26.27 40.72 18.95
C PHE A 79 26.73 42.16 19.24
N GLY A 80 25.84 43.15 19.15
CA GLY A 80 26.08 44.57 19.48
C GLY A 80 25.70 45.53 18.35
N PRO A 81 26.18 45.34 17.10
CA PRO A 81 25.88 46.24 15.99
C PRO A 81 24.46 46.15 15.43
N GLY A 82 23.73 45.10 15.80
CA GLY A 82 22.39 44.82 15.30
C GLY A 82 22.13 43.33 15.17
N ARG A 83 20.88 43.02 14.80
CA ARG A 83 20.36 41.66 14.71
C ARG A 83 20.60 41.05 13.34
N ILE A 84 21.24 39.88 13.31
CA ILE A 84 21.48 39.08 12.11
C ILE A 84 20.58 37.84 12.16
N ALA A 85 19.95 37.50 11.04
CA ALA A 85 19.11 36.30 10.95
C ALA A 85 19.98 35.03 10.86
N ILE A 86 19.61 34.00 11.62
CA ILE A 86 20.19 32.66 11.54
C ILE A 86 19.05 31.69 11.24
N GLU A 87 19.25 30.83 10.25
CA GLU A 87 18.29 29.80 9.86
C GLU A 87 18.66 28.43 10.45
N ALA A 88 17.65 27.59 10.68
CA ALA A 88 17.87 26.23 11.11
C ALA A 88 18.57 25.42 10.00
N ASN A 89 19.58 24.62 10.37
CA ASN A 89 20.37 23.82 9.43
C ASN A 89 20.15 22.30 9.57
N ASP A 90 19.07 21.89 10.24
CA ASP A 90 18.67 20.48 10.39
C ASP A 90 17.74 19.94 9.29
N THR A 91 17.46 20.74 8.25
CA THR A 91 16.61 20.31 7.13
C THR A 91 17.07 19.00 6.49
N PRO A 92 18.37 18.77 6.21
CA PRO A 92 18.82 17.49 5.66
C PRO A 92 18.57 16.30 6.60
N ASP A 93 18.83 16.47 7.90
CA ASP A 93 18.61 15.43 8.91
C ASP A 93 17.12 15.09 9.00
N LYS A 94 16.26 16.11 9.03
CA LYS A 94 14.80 15.97 9.07
C LYS A 94 14.25 15.30 7.82
N LEU A 95 14.78 15.64 6.65
CA LEU A 95 14.41 14.96 5.40
C LEU A 95 14.85 13.50 5.42
N GLN A 96 16.03 13.20 5.96
CA GLN A 96 16.52 11.83 6.08
C GLN A 96 15.69 11.01 7.08
N GLU A 97 15.35 11.57 8.23
CA GLU A 97 14.43 11.00 9.21
C GLU A 97 13.09 10.68 8.55
N HIS A 98 12.53 11.64 7.82
CA HIS A 98 11.28 11.49 7.08
C HIS A 98 11.37 10.37 6.02
N ALA A 99 12.41 10.38 5.19
CA ALA A 99 12.59 9.40 4.11
C ALA A 99 12.81 7.97 4.60
N LYS A 100 13.40 7.79 5.79
CA LYS A 100 13.64 6.48 6.41
C LYS A 100 12.53 6.06 7.37
N GLY A 101 11.59 6.95 7.70
CA GLY A 101 10.46 6.66 8.55
C GLY A 101 9.59 5.54 7.96
N THR A 102 9.15 4.59 8.79
CA THR A 102 8.22 3.54 8.36
C THR A 102 6.84 4.11 7.98
N ASP A 103 6.45 5.18 8.67
CA ASP A 103 5.20 5.92 8.49
C ASP A 103 5.39 7.38 8.93
N PRO A 104 6.15 8.20 8.17
CA PRO A 104 6.49 9.58 8.56
C PRO A 104 5.27 10.52 8.55
N HIS A 105 4.17 10.09 7.93
CA HIS A 105 2.93 10.84 7.86
C HIS A 105 1.89 10.35 8.88
N GLY A 106 2.13 9.22 9.55
CA GLY A 106 1.21 8.61 10.53
C GLY A 106 -0.10 8.13 9.92
N ASP A 107 -0.18 8.07 8.59
CA ASP A 107 -1.38 7.78 7.84
C ASP A 107 -1.42 6.36 7.31
N ARG A 108 -0.30 5.62 7.37
CA ARG A 108 -0.26 4.23 6.91
C ARG A 108 -1.17 3.34 7.74
N ALA A 109 -1.08 3.42 9.07
CA ALA A 109 -1.97 2.65 9.95
C ALA A 109 -3.45 3.00 9.72
N TYR A 110 -3.73 4.29 9.47
CA TYR A 110 -5.07 4.75 9.14
C TYR A 110 -5.55 4.21 7.78
N ALA A 111 -4.71 4.27 6.75
CA ALA A 111 -5.00 3.73 5.43
C ALA A 111 -5.19 2.21 5.47
N ASP A 112 -4.30 1.49 6.17
CA ASP A 112 -4.39 0.05 6.37
C ASP A 112 -5.70 -0.32 7.09
N GLN A 113 -6.08 0.42 8.14
CA GLN A 113 -7.36 0.23 8.83
C GLN A 113 -8.56 0.50 7.91
N ARG A 114 -8.49 1.52 7.05
CA ARG A 114 -9.58 1.84 6.09
C ARG A 114 -9.70 0.82 4.98
N LEU A 115 -8.60 0.19 4.59
CA LEU A 115 -8.56 -0.84 3.56
C LEU A 115 -8.80 -2.24 4.13
N GLN A 116 -8.74 -2.40 5.45
CA GLN A 116 -9.00 -3.66 6.14
C GLN A 116 -10.42 -4.15 5.82
N GLY A 117 -10.52 -5.22 5.03
CA GLY A 117 -11.78 -5.82 4.59
C GLY A 117 -12.18 -5.52 3.14
N TYR A 118 -11.53 -4.56 2.48
CA TYR A 118 -11.76 -4.23 1.06
C TYR A 118 -10.69 -4.79 0.13
N ALA A 119 -9.43 -4.88 0.59
CA ALA A 119 -8.32 -5.41 -0.19
C ALA A 119 -7.56 -6.47 0.60
N GLN A 120 -7.12 -7.53 -0.09
CA GLN A 120 -6.19 -8.49 0.49
C GLN A 120 -4.78 -7.90 0.41
N LEU A 121 -4.19 -7.63 1.57
CA LEU A 121 -2.80 -7.20 1.66
C LEU A 121 -1.87 -8.36 1.32
N ALA A 122 -0.73 -8.08 0.69
CA ALA A 122 0.25 -9.09 0.30
C ALA A 122 0.69 -9.93 1.52
N GLY A 123 0.57 -11.26 1.43
CA GLY A 123 0.92 -12.18 2.51
C GLY A 123 -0.14 -12.31 3.63
N GLY A 124 -1.26 -11.58 3.55
CA GLY A 124 -2.36 -11.73 4.49
C GLY A 124 -3.30 -12.86 4.11
N ASN A 125 -3.41 -13.88 4.96
CA ASN A 125 -4.56 -14.80 4.91
C ASN A 125 -5.79 -14.03 5.39
N ARG A 126 -6.84 -13.93 4.57
CA ARG A 126 -8.11 -13.39 5.03
C ARG A 126 -8.89 -14.52 5.69
N ALA A 127 -9.15 -14.39 6.99
CA ALA A 127 -10.22 -15.16 7.62
C ALA A 127 -11.54 -14.60 7.08
N GLU A 128 -12.21 -15.35 6.20
CA GLU A 128 -13.55 -14.98 5.76
C GLU A 128 -14.51 -15.13 6.93
N SER A 129 -15.20 -14.05 7.28
CA SER A 129 -16.36 -14.14 8.17
C SER A 129 -17.45 -14.87 7.42
N SER A 130 -17.77 -16.10 7.86
CA SER A 130 -18.89 -16.89 7.34
C SER A 130 -20.13 -16.03 7.16
N GLY A 131 -20.69 -16.00 5.94
CA GLY A 131 -21.98 -15.38 5.64
C GLY A 131 -21.97 -13.94 5.10
N VAL A 132 -20.81 -13.31 4.86
CA VAL A 132 -20.74 -12.01 4.17
C VAL A 132 -19.93 -12.14 2.88
N PRO A 133 -20.53 -11.93 1.69
CA PRO A 133 -19.78 -11.94 0.45
C PRO A 133 -18.80 -10.78 0.46
N TRP A 134 -17.52 -11.05 0.23
CA TRP A 134 -16.50 -10.00 0.12
C TRP A 134 -16.60 -9.20 -1.18
N LEU A 135 -17.27 -9.77 -2.17
CA LEU A 135 -17.57 -9.16 -3.45
C LEU A 135 -18.99 -9.56 -3.85
N GLN A 136 -19.94 -8.65 -3.68
CA GLN A 136 -21.28 -8.78 -4.24
C GLN A 136 -21.29 -8.04 -5.57
N VAL A 137 -21.55 -8.79 -6.64
CA VAL A 137 -21.55 -8.26 -7.99
C VAL A 137 -22.98 -8.24 -8.49
N GLU A 138 -23.64 -7.10 -8.36
CA GLU A 138 -25.02 -6.91 -8.81
C GLU A 138 -25.04 -6.27 -10.18
N GLY A 139 -25.94 -6.76 -11.05
CA GLY A 139 -26.30 -6.02 -12.26
C GLY A 139 -27.22 -4.86 -11.89
N ASP A 140 -27.02 -3.70 -12.50
CA ASP A 140 -27.85 -2.50 -12.32
C ASP A 140 -29.23 -2.58 -13.03
N GLY A 141 -29.55 -3.72 -13.63
CA GLY A 141 -30.77 -3.92 -14.41
C GLY A 141 -30.80 -3.21 -15.77
N THR A 142 -29.75 -2.45 -16.15
CA THR A 142 -29.70 -1.71 -17.43
C THR A 142 -29.13 -2.52 -18.59
N GLY A 143 -28.83 -3.81 -18.34
CA GLY A 143 -28.22 -4.71 -19.31
C GLY A 143 -26.68 -4.78 -19.20
N ALA A 144 -26.07 -3.96 -18.33
CA ALA A 144 -24.67 -4.14 -17.96
C ALA A 144 -24.51 -5.47 -17.21
N ARG A 145 -23.87 -6.44 -17.86
CA ARG A 145 -23.54 -7.73 -17.24
C ARG A 145 -22.22 -7.56 -16.53
N PRO A 146 -22.17 -7.66 -15.21
CA PRO A 146 -20.89 -7.63 -14.55
C PRO A 146 -20.06 -8.83 -14.97
N VAL A 147 -18.79 -8.58 -15.28
CA VAL A 147 -17.84 -9.61 -15.72
C VAL A 147 -16.87 -9.86 -14.57
N LEU A 148 -16.96 -11.04 -13.96
CA LEU A 148 -15.88 -11.55 -13.12
C LEU A 148 -14.88 -12.27 -14.02
N GLN A 149 -13.76 -11.61 -14.33
CA GLN A 149 -12.68 -12.21 -15.08
C GLN A 149 -11.62 -12.75 -14.12
N VAL A 150 -11.46 -14.07 -14.07
CA VAL A 150 -10.36 -14.70 -13.33
C VAL A 150 -9.27 -15.08 -14.31
N THR A 151 -8.14 -14.35 -14.28
CA THR A 151 -6.99 -14.61 -15.16
C THR A 151 -5.82 -15.16 -14.34
N GLY A 152 -5.50 -16.44 -14.53
CA GLY A 152 -4.27 -17.01 -13.98
C GLY A 152 -3.04 -16.49 -14.76
N LYS A 153 -2.02 -15.98 -14.06
CA LYS A 153 -0.70 -15.71 -14.66
C LYS A 153 0.16 -16.98 -14.56
N GLY A 154 0.08 -17.86 -15.57
CA GLY A 154 0.93 -19.05 -15.70
C GLY A 154 0.17 -20.39 -15.62
N ASN A 155 0.89 -21.50 -15.46
CA ASN A 155 0.35 -22.86 -15.38
C ASN A 155 -0.35 -23.18 -14.04
N GLY A 156 -0.81 -22.16 -13.31
CA GLY A 156 -1.47 -22.33 -12.02
C GLY A 156 -2.93 -22.73 -12.20
N ASN A 157 -3.41 -23.65 -11.36
CA ASN A 157 -4.83 -23.98 -11.29
C ASN A 157 -5.60 -22.72 -10.85
N THR A 158 -6.41 -22.18 -11.74
CA THR A 158 -7.42 -21.18 -11.39
C THR A 158 -8.73 -21.92 -11.16
N ALA A 159 -9.25 -21.88 -9.93
CA ALA A 159 -10.49 -22.56 -9.57
C ALA A 159 -11.58 -21.53 -9.24
N PHE A 160 -12.77 -21.74 -9.80
CA PHE A 160 -14.00 -21.14 -9.30
C PHE A 160 -14.80 -22.27 -8.64
N GLN A 161 -14.99 -22.17 -7.32
CA GLN A 161 -15.73 -23.16 -6.54
C GLN A 161 -17.04 -22.55 -6.08
N VAL A 162 -18.13 -23.27 -6.28
CA VAL A 162 -19.43 -22.99 -5.63
C VAL A 162 -19.56 -24.00 -4.50
N SER A 163 -19.27 -23.59 -3.27
CA SER A 163 -19.45 -24.43 -2.08
C SER A 163 -20.84 -24.22 -1.46
N GLU A 164 -21.30 -25.22 -0.71
CA GLU A 164 -22.60 -25.29 -0.01
C GLU A 164 -23.83 -25.49 -0.91
N SER A 165 -24.13 -26.74 -1.32
CA SER A 165 -25.43 -27.17 -1.89
C SER A 165 -26.08 -26.29 -2.97
N GLY A 166 -25.36 -25.32 -3.54
CA GLY A 166 -25.88 -24.27 -4.39
C GLY A 166 -25.82 -24.67 -5.85
N ASP A 167 -26.82 -24.23 -6.61
CA ASP A 167 -26.87 -24.45 -8.05
C ASP A 167 -26.10 -23.36 -8.80
N ALA A 168 -25.20 -23.76 -9.69
CA ALA A 168 -24.57 -22.87 -10.65
C ALA A 168 -25.29 -22.97 -12.00
N THR A 169 -25.99 -21.91 -12.41
CA THR A 169 -26.62 -21.88 -13.74
C THR A 169 -25.71 -21.18 -14.74
N VAL A 170 -25.15 -21.93 -15.70
CA VAL A 170 -24.31 -21.39 -16.77
C VAL A 170 -25.04 -21.50 -18.10
N LYS A 171 -25.28 -20.38 -18.78
CA LYS A 171 -25.97 -20.37 -20.09
C LYS A 171 -25.09 -20.91 -21.21
N ASN A 172 -23.86 -20.42 -21.28
CA ASN A 172 -22.87 -20.82 -22.27
C ASN A 172 -21.58 -21.19 -21.54
N LEU A 173 -21.16 -22.45 -21.64
CA LEU A 173 -19.90 -22.94 -21.10
C LEU A 173 -19.05 -23.48 -22.25
N ALA A 174 -17.88 -22.86 -22.47
CA ALA A 174 -16.87 -23.35 -23.40
C ALA A 174 -15.70 -23.92 -22.59
N VAL A 175 -15.37 -25.19 -22.80
CA VAL A 175 -14.27 -25.88 -22.12
C VAL A 175 -13.30 -26.39 -23.18
N HIS A 176 -12.04 -25.98 -23.12
CA HIS A 176 -10.99 -26.43 -24.06
C HIS A 176 -10.26 -27.69 -23.56
N GLY A 177 -10.76 -28.32 -22.50
CA GLY A 177 -10.21 -29.52 -21.86
C GLY A 177 -11.32 -30.46 -21.42
N ASN A 178 -11.09 -31.18 -20.33
CA ASN A 178 -12.03 -32.19 -19.83
C ASN A 178 -13.10 -31.57 -18.94
N VAL A 179 -14.33 -32.08 -19.06
CA VAL A 179 -15.37 -31.93 -18.03
C VAL A 179 -15.41 -33.24 -17.25
N SER A 180 -15.12 -33.18 -15.96
CA SER A 180 -15.20 -34.33 -15.05
C SER A 180 -16.24 -34.02 -13.97
N ALA A 181 -17.10 -34.98 -13.68
CA ALA A 181 -18.09 -34.90 -12.61
C ALA A 181 -17.98 -36.18 -11.78
N ASP A 182 -18.00 -36.03 -10.45
CA ASP A 182 -18.06 -37.19 -9.54
C ASP A 182 -19.45 -37.85 -9.56
N GLY A 183 -20.47 -37.14 -10.04
CA GLY A 183 -21.86 -37.61 -10.18
C GLY A 183 -22.36 -37.69 -11.62
N ASP A 184 -23.68 -37.60 -11.79
CA ASP A 184 -24.33 -37.68 -13.10
C ASP A 184 -24.14 -36.39 -13.92
N VAL A 185 -23.96 -36.55 -15.24
CA VAL A 185 -24.16 -35.45 -16.20
C VAL A 185 -25.56 -35.60 -16.81
N ARG A 186 -26.49 -34.73 -16.38
CA ARG A 186 -27.84 -34.65 -16.95
C ARG A 186 -27.90 -33.48 -17.92
N CYS A 187 -28.12 -33.77 -19.19
CA CYS A 187 -28.23 -32.75 -20.24
C CYS A 187 -29.40 -33.08 -21.16
N GLY A 188 -29.95 -32.06 -21.83
CA GLY A 188 -31.00 -32.26 -22.84
C GLY A 188 -30.41 -32.92 -24.09
N ASN A 189 -29.61 -32.16 -24.84
CA ASN A 189 -28.91 -32.65 -26.01
C ASN A 189 -27.42 -32.81 -25.70
N LEU A 190 -26.86 -33.99 -26.01
CA LEU A 190 -25.42 -34.24 -26.01
C LEU A 190 -24.97 -34.47 -27.45
N ALA A 191 -24.16 -33.55 -27.98
CA ALA A 191 -23.51 -33.69 -29.27
C ALA A 191 -22.01 -33.90 -29.05
N THR A 192 -21.48 -35.04 -29.49
CA THR A 192 -20.04 -35.34 -29.41
C THR A 192 -19.50 -35.57 -30.82
N GLN A 193 -18.34 -34.98 -31.12
CA GLN A 193 -17.61 -35.31 -32.36
C GLN A 193 -16.72 -36.56 -32.18
N GLY A 194 -16.43 -36.94 -30.93
CA GLY A 194 -15.62 -38.11 -30.58
C GLY A 194 -16.42 -39.24 -29.94
N THR A 195 -15.71 -40.33 -29.62
CA THR A 195 -16.26 -41.53 -28.98
C THR A 195 -16.80 -41.24 -27.58
N VAL A 196 -18.02 -41.68 -27.32
CA VAL A 196 -18.58 -41.76 -25.97
C VAL A 196 -18.21 -43.12 -25.38
N THR A 197 -17.46 -43.13 -24.27
CA THR A 197 -17.11 -44.36 -23.55
C THR A 197 -17.74 -44.32 -22.16
N ALA A 198 -18.56 -45.31 -21.82
CA ALA A 198 -19.17 -45.44 -20.49
C ALA A 198 -18.75 -46.77 -19.86
N LYS A 199 -18.20 -46.73 -18.64
CA LYS A 199 -17.72 -47.93 -17.94
C LYS A 199 -18.85 -48.83 -17.42
N ASN A 200 -20.04 -48.25 -17.21
CA ASN A 200 -21.18 -48.89 -16.54
C ASN A 200 -22.41 -49.06 -17.44
N VAL A 201 -22.24 -49.20 -18.75
CA VAL A 201 -23.26 -49.89 -19.57
C VAL A 201 -23.20 -51.42 -19.39
N GLY A 202 -22.40 -51.91 -18.43
CA GLY A 202 -22.11 -53.34 -18.28
C GLY A 202 -21.26 -53.83 -19.46
N THR A 203 -21.59 -55.00 -20.00
CA THR A 203 -21.02 -55.51 -21.27
C THR A 203 -21.77 -55.01 -22.51
N ALA A 204 -22.82 -54.20 -22.34
CA ALA A 204 -23.63 -53.71 -23.44
C ALA A 204 -22.85 -52.69 -24.28
N ARG A 205 -22.91 -52.87 -25.59
CA ARG A 205 -22.48 -51.86 -26.56
C ARG A 205 -23.70 -51.02 -26.93
N VAL A 206 -23.51 -49.70 -27.04
CA VAL A 206 -24.55 -48.81 -27.57
C VAL A 206 -24.24 -48.50 -29.03
N PHE A 207 -25.13 -48.91 -29.92
CA PHE A 207 -25.06 -48.62 -31.34
C PHE A 207 -26.14 -47.61 -31.71
N SER A 208 -25.90 -46.82 -32.75
CA SER A 208 -26.92 -45.97 -33.33
C SER A 208 -26.77 -45.95 -34.85
N GLY A 209 -27.89 -45.96 -35.59
CA GLY A 209 -27.89 -45.90 -37.05
C GLY A 209 -29.18 -46.42 -37.69
N PRO A 210 -29.37 -46.24 -39.01
CA PRO A 210 -30.61 -46.63 -39.71
C PRO A 210 -30.78 -48.15 -39.86
N LYS A 211 -29.71 -48.92 -39.67
CA LYS A 211 -29.71 -50.39 -39.71
C LYS A 211 -29.14 -50.95 -38.40
N PRO A 212 -29.65 -52.09 -37.92
CA PRO A 212 -29.09 -52.75 -36.75
C PRO A 212 -27.65 -53.19 -37.02
N PRO A 213 -26.82 -53.33 -35.97
CA PRO A 213 -25.49 -53.90 -36.11
C PRO A 213 -25.59 -55.33 -36.67
N GLU A 214 -24.63 -55.73 -37.51
CA GLU A 214 -24.67 -57.05 -38.16
C GLU A 214 -24.55 -58.22 -37.18
N ASN A 215 -24.02 -57.99 -35.97
CA ASN A 215 -23.80 -59.00 -34.93
C ASN A 215 -24.09 -58.43 -33.53
N PRO A 216 -25.37 -58.22 -33.14
CA PRO A 216 -25.72 -57.77 -31.80
C PRO A 216 -25.44 -58.87 -30.78
N ALA A 217 -24.93 -58.49 -29.60
CA ALA A 217 -24.75 -59.37 -28.45
C ALA A 217 -25.89 -59.11 -27.44
N PRO A 218 -26.28 -60.13 -26.63
CA PRO A 218 -27.23 -59.91 -25.55
C PRO A 218 -26.79 -58.76 -24.63
N GLY A 219 -27.68 -57.78 -24.46
CA GLY A 219 -27.44 -56.58 -23.68
C GLY A 219 -27.12 -55.34 -24.53
N ASP A 220 -26.71 -55.49 -25.78
CA ASP A 220 -26.48 -54.33 -26.66
C ASP A 220 -27.75 -53.49 -26.83
N VAL A 221 -27.56 -52.18 -26.80
CA VAL A 221 -28.62 -51.19 -27.04
C VAL A 221 -28.40 -50.62 -28.43
N TRP A 222 -29.34 -50.84 -29.34
CA TRP A 222 -29.33 -50.16 -30.63
C TRP A 222 -30.43 -49.11 -30.68
N VAL A 223 -30.04 -47.87 -30.93
CA VAL A 223 -30.98 -46.76 -31.15
C VAL A 223 -31.09 -46.53 -32.65
N GLN A 224 -32.19 -47.00 -33.23
CA GLN A 224 -32.50 -46.72 -34.63
C GLN A 224 -32.85 -45.23 -34.79
N TYR A 225 -32.23 -44.59 -35.77
CA TYR A 225 -32.60 -43.24 -36.21
C TYR A 225 -32.50 -43.16 -37.73
N GLY A 226 -33.39 -42.37 -38.34
CA GLY A 226 -33.64 -42.36 -39.78
C GLY A 226 -35.05 -42.81 -40.08
#